data_AF-A0A7S2I299-F1
#
_entry.id   AF-A0A7S2I299-F1
#
_cell.length_a   1.000
_cell.length_b   1.000
_cell.length_c   1.000
_cell.angle_alpha   90.00
_cell.angle_beta   90.00
_cell.angle_gamma   90.00
#
_symmetry.space_group_name_H-M   'P 1'
#
loop_
_entity.id
_entity.type
_entity.pdbx_description
1 polymer ?
#
loop_
_entity_poly.entity_id
_entity_poly.type
_entity_poly.pdbx_seq_one_letter_code
_entity_poly.pdbx_strand_id
1 'polypeptide(L)'
;GPLVLVLVHGRPQTFGMANAGLSLCDAVLSAWRPGEEGGTAVARILTGFVNPSGKLTQSWPRTVGQVGGGATPWLQRVRGKWVSNNKGCTDAGRCYDGYADSRFDPTPLFPFGYGLSFAAFTYRSLQISPLVPTETLLDAVGYRSAMVTMPIWNVT
;
A
#
# COMPACT_ATOMS: atom_id res chain seq x y z
N GLY A 1 17.72 -24.12 1.22
CA GLY A 1 17.14 -23.63 -0.04
C GLY A 1 16.37 -22.36 0.23
N PRO A 2 16.07 -21.52 -0.77
CA PRO A 2 15.37 -20.27 -0.55
C PRO A 2 13.94 -20.53 -0.02
N LEU A 3 13.53 -19.79 1.01
CA LEU A 3 12.17 -19.82 1.55
C LEU A 3 11.35 -18.67 0.97
N VAL A 4 10.29 -19.01 0.21
CA VAL A 4 9.36 -18.04 -0.36
C VAL A 4 8.01 -18.15 0.35
N LEU A 5 7.58 -17.06 0.99
CA LEU A 5 6.28 -16.98 1.63
C LEU A 5 5.23 -16.46 0.65
N VAL A 6 4.27 -17.32 0.27
CA VAL A 6 3.09 -16.91 -0.50
C VAL A 6 1.95 -16.59 0.45
N LEU A 7 1.50 -15.34 0.46
CA LEU A 7 0.42 -14.87 1.32
C LEU A 7 -0.89 -14.79 0.54
N VAL A 8 -1.87 -15.61 0.95
CA VAL A 8 -3.27 -15.50 0.50
C VAL A 8 -4.07 -14.89 1.64
N HIS A 9 -4.50 -13.65 1.48
CA HIS A 9 -5.12 -12.85 2.54
C HIS A 9 -6.02 -11.74 1.98
N GLY A 10 -6.85 -11.14 2.84
CA GLY A 10 -7.76 -10.05 2.45
C GLY A 10 -7.45 -8.69 3.08
N ARG A 11 -6.42 -8.60 3.93
CA ARG A 11 -6.09 -7.42 4.74
C ARG A 11 -4.59 -7.38 5.05
N PRO A 12 -4.00 -6.22 5.33
CA PRO A 12 -2.60 -6.13 5.78
C PRO A 12 -2.30 -7.06 6.93
N GLN A 13 -1.11 -7.64 6.90
CA GLN A 13 -0.64 -8.61 7.90
C GLN A 13 0.55 -8.04 8.68
N THR A 14 0.73 -8.56 9.90
CA THR A 14 1.94 -8.38 10.70
C THR A 14 2.55 -9.76 10.94
N PHE A 15 3.88 -9.84 11.04
CA PHE A 15 4.63 -11.10 10.98
C PHE A 15 5.21 -11.49 12.33
N GLY A 16 4.39 -11.43 13.38
CA GLY A 16 4.78 -11.67 14.76
C GLY A 16 5.49 -10.47 15.41
N MET A 17 6.12 -10.72 16.57
CA MET A 17 6.83 -9.67 17.31
C MET A 17 7.90 -9.02 16.42
N ALA A 18 7.86 -7.70 16.33
CA ALA A 18 8.75 -6.90 15.49
C ALA A 18 8.83 -7.34 14.00
N ASN A 19 7.84 -8.08 13.50
CA ASN A 19 7.84 -8.68 12.16
C ASN A 19 9.00 -9.67 11.90
N ALA A 20 9.52 -10.32 12.94
CA ALA A 20 10.62 -11.29 12.85
C ALA A 20 10.32 -12.48 11.92
N GLY A 21 9.05 -12.79 11.62
CA GLY A 21 8.71 -13.81 10.62
C GLY A 21 9.24 -13.47 9.21
N LEU A 22 9.42 -12.18 8.89
CA LEU A 22 9.96 -11.77 7.58
C LEU A 22 11.44 -12.15 7.42
N SER A 23 12.23 -12.17 8.48
CA SER A 23 13.66 -12.52 8.38
C SER A 23 13.90 -14.01 8.16
N LEU A 24 12.86 -14.84 8.29
CA LEU A 24 12.93 -16.27 7.95
C LEU A 24 12.79 -16.51 6.44
N CYS A 25 12.28 -15.53 5.70
CA CYS A 25 11.93 -15.68 4.29
C CYS A 25 12.89 -14.88 3.41
N ASP A 26 13.30 -15.45 2.29
CA ASP A 26 14.10 -14.75 1.27
C ASP A 26 13.23 -13.87 0.37
N ALA A 27 11.95 -14.24 0.22
CA ALA A 27 10.97 -13.47 -0.55
C ALA A 27 9.55 -13.65 0.00
N VAL A 28 8.72 -12.62 -0.22
CA VAL A 28 7.29 -12.64 0.12
C VAL A 28 6.47 -12.25 -1.10
N LEU A 29 5.53 -13.10 -1.49
CA LEU A 29 4.57 -12.85 -2.57
C LEU A 29 3.17 -12.69 -1.98
N SER A 30 2.63 -11.47 -2.01
CA SER A 30 1.26 -11.19 -1.60
C SER A 30 0.28 -11.45 -2.76
N ALA A 31 -0.40 -12.59 -2.74
CA ALA A 31 -1.39 -12.99 -3.75
C ALA A 31 -2.82 -12.49 -3.45
N TRP A 32 -3.04 -11.85 -2.29
CA TRP A 32 -4.37 -11.40 -1.85
C TRP A 32 -5.41 -12.53 -1.90
N ARG A 33 -6.56 -12.30 -2.56
CA ARG A 33 -7.58 -13.32 -2.85
C ARG A 33 -7.56 -13.56 -4.37
N PRO A 34 -6.70 -14.45 -4.88
CA PRO A 34 -6.34 -14.48 -6.30
C PRO A 34 -7.38 -15.18 -7.21
N GLY A 35 -8.56 -15.52 -6.69
CA GLY A 35 -9.62 -16.19 -7.44
C GLY A 35 -9.27 -17.63 -7.82
N GLU A 36 -10.08 -18.21 -8.71
CA GLU A 36 -9.97 -19.62 -9.15
C GLU A 36 -8.67 -19.88 -9.94
N GLU A 37 -8.24 -18.92 -10.77
CA GLU A 37 -6.97 -19.00 -11.52
C GLU A 37 -5.74 -18.59 -10.69
N GLY A 38 -5.92 -18.39 -9.37
CA GLY A 38 -4.87 -17.89 -8.50
C GLY A 38 -3.65 -18.81 -8.39
N GLY A 39 -3.87 -20.13 -8.41
CA GLY A 39 -2.78 -21.11 -8.40
C GLY A 39 -1.90 -20.98 -9.64
N THR A 40 -2.52 -20.92 -10.83
CA THR A 40 -1.85 -20.72 -12.11
C THR A 40 -1.07 -19.40 -12.12
N ALA A 41 -1.68 -18.31 -11.64
CA ALA A 41 -1.05 -17.00 -11.59
C ALA A 41 0.19 -16.98 -10.68
N VAL A 42 0.07 -17.53 -9.46
CA VAL A 42 1.17 -17.64 -8.50
C VAL A 42 2.30 -18.49 -9.06
N ALA A 43 2.00 -19.66 -9.65
CA ALA A 43 3.00 -20.53 -10.24
C ALA A 43 3.79 -19.82 -11.35
N ARG A 44 3.12 -19.09 -12.24
CA ARG A 44 3.76 -18.33 -13.32
C ARG A 44 4.63 -17.18 -12.83
N ILE A 45 4.29 -16.57 -11.69
CA ILE A 45 5.15 -15.55 -11.06
C ILE A 45 6.39 -16.22 -10.45
N LEU A 46 6.21 -17.29 -9.67
CA LEU A 46 7.30 -17.98 -8.99
C LEU A 46 8.31 -18.61 -9.96
N THR A 47 7.86 -19.07 -11.13
CA THR A 47 8.73 -19.61 -12.18
C THR A 47 9.35 -18.54 -13.08
N GLY A 48 9.04 -17.26 -12.86
CA GLY A 48 9.55 -16.16 -13.69
C GLY A 48 8.86 -16.02 -15.05
N PHE A 49 7.84 -16.84 -15.36
CA PHE A 49 7.06 -16.71 -16.60
C PHE A 49 6.35 -15.35 -16.69
N VAL A 50 5.91 -14.80 -15.55
CA VAL A 50 5.36 -13.44 -15.44
C VAL A 50 6.17 -12.64 -14.44
N ASN A 51 6.58 -11.43 -14.83
CA ASN A 51 7.21 -10.48 -13.92
C ASN A 51 6.15 -9.82 -13.02
N PRO A 52 6.27 -9.87 -11.68
CA PRO A 52 5.34 -9.19 -10.79
C PRO A 52 5.40 -7.68 -10.97
N SER A 53 4.21 -7.05 -11.05
CA SER A 53 4.06 -5.60 -11.25
C SER A 53 3.04 -4.96 -10.30
N GLY A 54 2.42 -5.76 -9.41
CA GLY A 54 1.44 -5.27 -8.44
C GLY A 54 2.04 -4.28 -7.45
N LYS A 55 1.28 -3.22 -7.13
CA LYS A 55 1.63 -2.21 -6.12
C LYS A 55 0.56 -2.17 -5.04
N LEU A 56 0.97 -1.95 -3.79
CA LEU A 56 0.05 -1.87 -2.67
C LEU A 56 -0.88 -0.65 -2.81
N THR A 57 -2.18 -0.90 -2.77
CA THR A 57 -3.22 0.15 -2.74
C THR A 57 -3.46 0.70 -1.34
N GLN A 58 -2.77 0.16 -0.33
CA GLN A 58 -2.88 0.54 1.05
C GLN A 58 -1.57 0.25 1.80
N SER A 59 -1.18 1.15 2.69
CA SER A 59 -0.01 0.94 3.55
C SER A 59 -0.26 -0.17 4.57
N TRP A 60 0.77 -0.96 4.90
CA TRP A 60 0.68 -2.02 5.90
C TRP A 60 1.24 -1.53 7.23
N PRO A 61 0.55 -1.77 8.36
CA PRO A 61 1.07 -1.41 9.67
C PRO A 61 2.22 -2.35 10.06
N ARG A 62 3.17 -1.86 10.85
CA ARG A 62 4.20 -2.66 11.54
C ARG A 62 3.63 -3.46 12.71
N THR A 63 2.61 -2.93 13.39
CA THR A 63 1.98 -3.57 14.55
C THR A 63 0.46 -3.40 14.53
N VAL A 64 -0.27 -4.28 15.21
CA VAL A 64 -1.72 -4.15 15.36
C VAL A 64 -2.14 -2.88 16.10
N GLY A 65 -1.25 -2.30 16.93
CA GLY A 65 -1.49 -1.03 17.63
C GLY A 65 -1.57 0.19 16.69
N GLN A 66 -1.06 0.07 15.46
CA GLN A 66 -1.19 1.13 14.45
C GLN A 66 -2.49 1.05 13.63
N VAL A 67 -3.32 0.03 13.85
CA VAL A 67 -4.62 -0.11 13.17
C VAL A 67 -5.51 1.07 13.57
N GLY A 68 -5.90 1.88 12.59
CA GLY A 68 -6.66 3.12 12.80
C GLY A 68 -5.81 4.36 13.04
N GLY A 69 -4.49 4.26 13.05
CA GLY A 69 -3.55 5.40 13.08
C GLY A 69 -3.21 5.95 11.68
N GLY A 70 -2.22 6.85 11.61
CA GLY A 70 -1.83 7.56 10.37
C GLY A 70 -1.43 6.65 9.20
N ALA A 71 -0.89 5.46 9.49
CA ALA A 71 -0.53 4.47 8.47
C ALA A 71 -1.73 3.65 7.94
N THR A 72 -2.86 3.59 8.67
CA THR A 72 -4.04 2.80 8.26
C THR A 72 -5.38 3.50 8.57
N PRO A 73 -5.59 4.74 8.09
CA PRO A 73 -6.80 5.51 8.40
C PRO A 73 -8.10 4.86 7.92
N TRP A 74 -8.05 3.91 6.97
CA TRP A 74 -9.22 3.19 6.46
C TRP A 74 -9.62 1.94 7.27
N LEU A 75 -8.82 1.49 8.25
CA LEU A 75 -9.15 0.34 9.10
C LEU A 75 -9.87 0.73 10.41
N GLN A 76 -10.46 1.92 10.44
CA GLN A 76 -11.13 2.46 11.62
C GLN A 76 -12.52 1.86 11.82
N ARG A 77 -12.83 1.51 13.06
CA ARG A 77 -14.14 0.96 13.48
C ARG A 77 -15.28 1.99 13.40
N VAL A 78 -14.95 3.28 13.35
CA VAL A 78 -15.90 4.41 13.37
C VAL A 78 -15.61 5.31 12.18
N ARG A 79 -16.64 5.59 11.35
CA ARG A 79 -16.52 6.51 10.21
C ARG A 79 -16.42 7.95 10.71
N GLY A 80 -15.24 8.55 10.57
CA GLY A 80 -14.98 9.94 10.91
C GLY A 80 -13.50 10.21 10.76
N LYS A 81 -13.11 11.39 10.27
CA LYS A 81 -11.71 11.78 10.11
C LYS A 81 -11.08 11.93 11.51
N TRP A 82 -10.32 10.95 11.97
CA TRP A 82 -9.55 11.07 13.23
C TRP A 82 -8.32 11.92 12.95
N VAL A 83 -8.49 13.24 13.00
CA VAL A 83 -7.35 14.13 13.27
C VAL A 83 -7.13 14.02 14.77
N SER A 84 -6.04 13.38 15.19
CA SER A 84 -5.65 13.34 16.60
C SER A 84 -5.45 14.78 17.10
N ASN A 85 -6.44 15.32 17.79
CA ASN A 85 -6.41 16.69 18.32
C ASN A 85 -6.94 16.76 19.76
N ASN A 86 -7.07 15.61 20.44
CA ASN A 86 -7.48 15.51 21.83
C ASN A 86 -8.87 16.13 22.14
N LYS A 87 -9.75 16.27 21.14
CA LYS A 87 -11.06 16.94 21.29
C LYS A 87 -12.17 16.09 21.95
N GLY A 88 -11.88 14.87 22.39
CA GLY A 88 -12.88 13.98 23.01
C GLY A 88 -14.03 13.62 22.06
N CYS A 89 -15.16 13.15 22.56
CA CYS A 89 -16.35 12.97 21.71
C CYS A 89 -17.14 14.27 21.65
N THR A 90 -17.11 14.96 20.51
CA THR A 90 -17.85 16.22 20.36
C THR A 90 -19.30 16.00 19.94
N ASP A 91 -19.66 14.84 19.36
CA ASP A 91 -21.04 14.49 19.01
C ASP A 91 -21.23 12.96 18.96
N ALA A 92 -22.48 12.48 19.04
CA ALA A 92 -22.91 11.07 19.04
C ALA A 92 -22.50 10.22 17.80
N GLY A 93 -21.66 10.75 16.92
CA GLY A 93 -21.04 10.02 15.79
C GLY A 93 -19.56 10.34 15.56
N ARG A 94 -18.93 11.23 16.34
CA ARG A 94 -17.53 11.62 16.21
C ARG A 94 -16.86 11.65 17.57
N CYS A 95 -16.27 10.51 17.92
CA CYS A 95 -15.31 10.42 19.00
C CYS A 95 -13.91 10.74 18.46
N TYR A 96 -13.10 11.44 19.25
CA TYR A 96 -11.66 11.59 19.07
C TYR A 96 -11.01 10.96 20.31
N ASP A 97 -10.10 10.01 20.11
CA ASP A 97 -9.43 9.29 21.18
C ASP A 97 -8.23 10.13 21.64
N GLY A 98 -7.98 10.10 22.95
CA GLY A 98 -6.71 10.56 23.47
C GLY A 98 -5.63 9.64 22.92
N TYR A 99 -4.55 10.23 22.42
CA TYR A 99 -3.34 9.58 21.91
C TYR A 99 -3.26 8.08 22.25
N ALA A 100 -3.60 7.20 21.30
CA ALA A 100 -3.02 5.86 21.28
C ALA A 100 -1.52 6.07 21.00
N ASP A 101 -0.80 6.39 22.07
CA ASP A 101 0.64 6.48 22.25
C ASP A 101 1.51 6.89 21.04
N SER A 102 2.08 8.10 21.12
CA SER A 102 3.12 8.63 20.22
C SER A 102 4.41 7.81 20.21
N ARG A 103 4.52 6.77 21.03
CA ARG A 103 5.70 5.89 21.09
C ARG A 103 5.81 4.91 19.93
N PHE A 104 4.79 4.78 19.08
CA PHE A 104 4.90 3.93 17.89
C PHE A 104 5.43 4.73 16.70
N ASP A 105 6.48 4.20 16.06
CA ASP A 105 6.96 4.67 14.77
C ASP A 105 5.78 4.78 13.79
N PRO A 106 5.44 5.98 13.27
CA PRO A 106 4.29 6.17 12.39
C PRO A 106 4.52 5.62 10.98
N THR A 107 5.74 5.15 10.66
CA THR A 107 6.04 4.61 9.34
C THR A 107 5.37 3.25 9.11
N PRO A 108 4.86 3.00 7.89
CA PRO A 108 4.31 1.70 7.56
C PRO A 108 5.41 0.66 7.39
N LEU A 109 5.07 -0.61 7.60
CA LEU A 109 5.93 -1.74 7.26
C LEU A 109 6.17 -1.82 5.75
N PHE A 110 5.09 -1.64 4.99
CA PHE A 110 5.12 -1.48 3.54
C PHE A 110 4.27 -0.27 3.15
N PRO A 111 4.84 0.76 2.49
CA PRO A 111 4.09 1.97 2.15
C PRO A 111 3.11 1.75 0.99
N PHE A 112 2.13 2.65 0.85
CA PHE A 112 1.31 2.76 -0.35
C PHE A 112 2.19 2.86 -1.60
N GLY A 113 1.79 2.17 -2.68
CA GLY A 113 2.53 2.11 -3.93
C GLY A 113 3.76 1.21 -3.89
N TYR A 114 4.09 0.58 -2.75
CA TYR A 114 5.20 -0.37 -2.67
C TYR A 114 4.91 -1.65 -3.46
N GLY A 115 5.92 -2.17 -4.12
CA GLY A 115 5.86 -3.45 -4.83
C GLY A 115 7.12 -3.66 -5.66
N LEU A 116 7.70 -4.84 -5.58
CA LEU A 116 8.94 -5.19 -6.28
C LEU A 116 8.64 -5.82 -7.64
N SER A 117 9.67 -5.87 -8.48
CA SER A 117 9.67 -6.50 -9.80
C SER A 117 10.96 -7.30 -9.94
N PHE A 118 10.97 -8.30 -10.83
CA PHE A 118 12.22 -8.98 -11.21
C PHE A 118 13.15 -8.07 -12.03
N ALA A 119 12.64 -6.96 -12.57
CA ALA A 119 13.41 -5.97 -13.31
C ALA A 119 13.64 -4.70 -12.48
N ALA A 120 14.78 -4.06 -12.70
CA ALA A 120 15.08 -2.75 -12.14
C ALA A 120 14.67 -1.64 -13.12
N PHE A 121 14.06 -0.58 -12.61
CA PHE A 121 13.66 0.59 -13.38
C PHE A 121 14.33 1.83 -12.82
N THR A 122 14.67 2.78 -13.68
CA THR A 122 15.20 4.09 -13.27
C THR A 122 14.40 5.18 -13.96
N TYR A 123 13.84 6.10 -13.17
CA TYR A 123 13.18 7.29 -13.71
C TYR A 123 14.22 8.36 -14.02
N ARG A 124 14.14 8.95 -15.21
CA ARG A 124 15.04 10.01 -15.66
C ARG A 124 14.25 11.06 -16.42
N SER A 125 14.75 12.30 -16.42
CA SER A 125 14.25 13.38 -17.26
C SER A 125 12.75 13.66 -17.14
N LEU A 126 12.22 13.70 -15.91
CA LEU A 126 10.84 14.12 -15.64
C LEU A 126 10.64 15.56 -16.13
N GLN A 127 9.85 15.73 -17.19
CA GLN A 127 9.45 17.03 -17.70
C GLN A 127 8.07 17.37 -17.13
N ILE A 128 7.94 18.56 -16.55
CA ILE A 128 6.67 19.08 -16.05
C ILE A 128 6.32 20.28 -16.93
N SER A 129 5.29 20.15 -17.76
CA SER A 129 4.68 21.30 -18.43
C SER A 129 3.53 21.83 -17.56
N PRO A 130 3.39 23.15 -17.41
CA PRO A 130 2.24 23.71 -16.73
C PRO A 130 0.97 23.36 -17.52
N LEU A 131 -0.04 22.83 -16.82
CA LEU A 131 -1.40 22.73 -17.36
C LEU A 131 -1.93 24.16 -17.52
N VAL A 132 -1.96 24.66 -18.75
CA VAL A 132 -2.78 25.83 -19.08
C VAL A 132 -4.23 25.34 -19.05
N PRO A 133 -5.08 25.83 -18.14
CA PRO A 133 -6.49 25.44 -18.12
C PRO A 133 -7.10 25.97 -19.42
N THR A 134 -7.29 25.08 -20.38
CA THR A 134 -8.01 25.41 -21.61
C THR A 134 -9.41 24.88 -21.40
N GLU A 135 -10.39 25.76 -21.20
CA GLU A 135 -11.79 25.39 -21.31
C GLU A 135 -12.07 25.03 -22.77
N THR A 136 -11.88 23.77 -23.17
CA THR A 136 -12.38 23.28 -24.45
C THR A 136 -12.61 21.77 -24.44
N LEU A 137 -13.74 21.41 -25.06
CA LEU A 137 -14.43 20.13 -25.13
C LEU A 137 -13.55 18.91 -25.43
N LEU A 138 -13.91 17.79 -24.78
CA LEU A 138 -13.37 16.45 -24.95
C LEU A 138 -13.48 15.95 -26.39
N ASP A 139 -12.38 15.90 -27.13
CA ASP A 139 -12.20 14.94 -28.21
C ASP A 139 -11.26 13.82 -27.74
N ALA A 140 -11.80 12.61 -27.63
CA ALA A 140 -11.11 11.43 -27.15
C ALA A 140 -10.16 10.88 -28.22
N VAL A 141 -8.87 11.24 -28.13
CA VAL A 141 -7.79 10.54 -28.84
C VAL A 141 -7.25 9.45 -27.92
N GLY A 142 -7.40 8.20 -28.35
CA GLY A 142 -7.07 7.00 -27.58
C GLY A 142 -5.57 6.86 -27.28
N TYR A 143 -5.24 6.63 -26.01
CA TYR A 143 -3.90 6.27 -25.56
C TYR A 143 -3.82 4.77 -25.31
N ARG A 144 -2.82 4.10 -25.92
CA ARG A 144 -2.45 2.71 -25.58
C ARG A 144 -1.87 2.70 -24.16
N SER A 145 -2.53 1.99 -23.26
CA SER A 145 -2.20 1.96 -21.84
C SER A 145 -0.90 1.20 -21.58
N ALA A 146 0.17 1.91 -21.21
CA ALA A 146 1.23 1.36 -20.35
C ALA A 146 0.96 1.86 -18.93
N MET A 147 0.59 0.95 -18.03
CA MET A 147 0.22 1.29 -16.66
C MET A 147 1.50 1.54 -15.83
N VAL A 148 1.90 2.81 -15.73
CA VAL A 148 2.95 3.27 -14.80
C VAL A 148 2.27 4.14 -13.75
N THR A 149 2.01 3.57 -12.57
CA THR A 149 1.44 4.32 -11.45
C THR A 149 2.55 5.01 -10.67
N MET A 150 2.56 6.35 -10.69
CA MET A 150 3.49 7.20 -9.93
C MET A 150 2.94 7.43 -8.51
N PRO A 151 3.64 7.05 -7.43
CA PRO A 151 3.43 7.69 -6.15
C PRO A 151 4.24 9.00 -6.14
N ILE A 152 3.56 10.14 -6.34
CA ILE A 152 4.15 11.45 -6.04
C ILE A 152 4.13 11.61 -4.52
N TRP A 153 5.29 11.49 -3.89
CA TRP A 153 5.57 12.14 -2.61
C TRP A 153 7.01 12.62 -2.62
N ASN A 154 7.19 13.92 -2.38
CA ASN A 154 8.47 14.54 -2.12
C ASN A 154 8.40 15.06 -0.68
N VAL A 155 9.18 14.53 0.25
CA VAL A 155 9.60 15.24 1.47
C VAL A 155 10.92 14.62 1.94
N THR A 156 11.89 15.49 2.18
CA THR A 156 13.14 15.30 2.95
C THR A 156 12.94 14.61 4.29
#